data_AF-A0A6H2A222-F1
#
_entry.id   AF-A0A6H2A222-F1
#
_cell.length_a   1.000
_cell.length_b   1.000
_cell.length_c   1.000
_cell.angle_alpha   90.00
_cell.angle_beta   90.00
_cell.angle_gamma   90.00
#
_symmetry.space_group_name_H-M   'P 1'
#
loop_
_entity.id
_entity.type
_entity.pdbx_description
1 polymer ?
#
loop_
_entity_poly.entity_id
_entity_poly.type
_entity_poly.pdbx_seq_one_letter_code
_entity_poly.pdbx_strand_id
1 'polypeptide(L)'
;MWKPGEPIFDLLGLRSELEQAEPQESFNGGGQEKSVYLGTVFSLTPSGKFYMPWACSNVKPCPTCGGCGEVDSPLAGCLPGPSLQVLHHKAQEVDWMLHSLAIRFYGAACEGQWPDHVHVALRETESAVAVLKPRITCPACDGCGSEEANLDELWHEQAESELETIGACLQSGEGDPCDLFAVVSVDSEEE
;
A
#
# COMPACT_ATOMS: atom_id res chain seq x y z
N MET A 1 20.40 5.33 -0.94
CA MET A 1 19.10 4.83 -1.45
C MET A 1 18.42 4.17 -0.27
N TRP A 2 17.23 4.66 0.08
CA TRP A 2 16.45 4.20 1.21
C TRP A 2 16.13 2.69 1.10
N LYS A 3 15.90 2.04 2.24
CA LYS A 3 15.45 0.65 2.31
C LYS A 3 14.19 0.55 3.18
N PRO A 4 13.25 -0.34 2.84
CA PRO A 4 12.05 -0.55 3.65
C PRO A 4 12.38 -0.77 5.13
N GLY A 5 11.74 0.01 6.01
CA GLY A 5 11.90 -0.05 7.46
C GLY A 5 13.07 0.76 8.03
N GLU A 6 13.90 1.39 7.20
CA GLU A 6 14.82 2.46 7.66
C GLU A 6 14.06 3.79 7.71
N PRO A 7 14.26 4.64 8.73
CA PRO A 7 13.59 5.93 8.80
C PRO A 7 13.95 6.79 7.59
N ILE A 8 12.96 7.48 7.02
CA ILE A 8 13.14 8.36 5.86
C ILE A 8 13.63 9.74 6.34
N PHE A 9 12.99 10.28 7.38
CA PHE A 9 13.25 11.64 7.84
C PHE A 9 13.84 11.68 9.25
N ASP A 10 14.66 12.70 9.52
CA ASP A 10 14.98 13.10 10.90
C ASP A 10 13.80 13.89 11.47
N LEU A 11 12.86 13.16 12.10
CA LEU A 11 11.61 13.74 12.61
C LEU A 11 11.82 14.82 13.68
N LEU A 12 12.90 14.74 14.45
CA LEU A 12 13.19 15.74 15.49
C LEU A 12 13.68 17.04 14.86
N GLY A 13 14.60 16.94 13.90
CA GLY A 13 15.06 18.08 13.12
C GLY A 13 13.91 18.73 12.36
N LEU A 14 13.14 17.91 11.63
CA LEU A 14 12.04 18.37 10.80
C LEU A 14 10.94 19.07 11.60
N ARG A 15 10.59 18.52 12.77
CA ARG A 15 9.64 19.18 13.68
C ARG A 15 10.15 20.56 14.12
N SER A 16 11.43 20.66 14.47
CA SER A 16 12.01 21.94 14.90
C SER A 16 12.02 22.98 13.77
N GLU A 17 12.27 22.55 12.54
CA GLU A 17 12.21 23.41 11.36
C GLU A 17 10.77 23.86 11.06
N LEU A 18 9.80 22.95 11.14
CA LEU A 18 8.37 23.27 10.97
C LEU A 18 7.88 24.26 12.03
N GLU A 19 8.33 24.15 13.28
CA GLU A 19 7.97 25.09 14.34
C GLU A 19 8.48 26.51 14.05
N GLN A 20 9.67 26.62 13.45
CA GLN A 20 10.32 27.89 13.09
C GLN A 20 9.84 28.48 11.75
N ALA A 21 9.22 27.68 10.89
CA ALA A 21 8.73 28.12 9.59
C ALA A 21 7.64 29.19 9.73
N GLU A 22 7.66 30.16 8.81
CA GLU A 22 6.65 31.22 8.76
C GLU A 22 5.33 30.66 8.21
N PRO A 23 4.18 30.96 8.84
CA PRO A 23 2.88 30.57 8.31
C PRO A 23 2.62 31.25 6.96
N GLN A 24 2.21 30.46 5.98
CA GLN A 24 1.79 30.89 4.65
C GLN A 24 0.30 30.60 4.48
N GLU A 25 -0.37 31.27 3.55
CA GLU A 25 -1.77 30.93 3.24
C GLU A 25 -1.83 29.55 2.60
N SER A 26 -2.74 28.71 3.11
CA SER A 26 -2.92 27.37 2.59
C SER A 26 -3.45 27.39 1.17
N PHE A 27 -2.89 26.53 0.32
CA PHE A 27 -3.28 26.41 -1.09
C PHE A 27 -4.77 26.12 -1.29
N ASN A 28 -5.39 25.33 -0.40
CA ASN A 28 -6.80 24.96 -0.50
C ASN A 28 -7.76 26.05 0.03
N GLY A 29 -7.23 27.22 0.41
CA GLY A 29 -8.01 28.35 0.93
C GLY A 29 -8.63 28.11 2.31
N GLY A 30 -8.12 27.11 3.05
CA GLY A 30 -8.70 26.61 4.29
C GLY A 30 -8.04 27.08 5.59
N GLY A 31 -6.99 27.91 5.54
CA GLY A 31 -6.27 28.35 6.73
C GLY A 31 -4.84 28.80 6.44
N GLN A 32 -3.99 28.85 7.47
CA GLN A 32 -2.55 29.04 7.31
C GLN A 32 -1.83 27.69 7.45
N GLU A 33 -0.72 27.51 6.74
CA GLU A 33 0.11 26.32 6.81
C GLU A 33 1.59 26.68 6.93
N LYS A 34 2.35 25.84 7.62
CA LYS A 34 3.81 25.94 7.68
C LYS A 34 4.39 24.82 6.86
N SER A 35 5.35 25.13 6.01
CA SER A 35 5.97 24.17 5.11
C SER A 35 7.50 24.17 5.22
N VAL A 36 8.10 23.00 5.08
CA VAL A 36 9.55 22.80 4.99
C VAL A 36 9.87 21.98 3.74
N TYR A 37 10.84 22.46 2.95
CA TYR A 37 11.28 21.77 1.74
C TYR A 37 12.09 20.52 2.08
N LEU A 38 11.67 19.37 1.56
CA LEU A 38 12.34 18.09 1.80
C LEU A 38 13.33 17.75 0.67
N GLY A 39 13.06 18.19 -0.55
CA GLY A 39 13.82 17.83 -1.74
C GLY A 39 12.91 17.55 -2.94
N THR A 40 13.50 17.08 -4.05
CA THR A 40 12.73 16.65 -5.22
C THR A 40 12.39 15.16 -5.14
N VAL A 41 11.27 14.76 -5.74
CA VAL A 41 10.91 13.35 -6.00
C VAL A 41 12.09 12.59 -6.62
N PHE A 42 12.78 13.19 -7.58
CA PHE A 42 13.95 12.61 -8.24
C PHE A 42 15.12 12.28 -7.29
N SER A 43 15.23 13.00 -6.18
CA SER A 43 16.31 12.83 -5.19
C SER A 43 15.88 11.97 -4.00
N LEU A 44 14.59 12.00 -3.67
CA LEU A 44 14.02 11.37 -2.48
C LEU A 44 13.53 9.94 -2.74
N THR A 45 12.82 9.70 -3.84
CA THR A 45 12.25 8.37 -4.09
C THR A 45 13.31 7.39 -4.59
N PRO A 46 13.21 6.10 -4.25
CA PRO A 46 14.14 5.07 -4.72
C PRO A 46 14.33 5.03 -6.24
N SER A 47 13.25 5.18 -7.02
CA SER A 47 13.33 5.17 -8.48
C SER A 47 13.80 6.49 -9.08
N GLY A 48 13.61 7.60 -8.34
CA GLY A 48 13.79 8.95 -8.83
C GLY A 48 12.92 9.25 -10.05
N LYS A 49 11.65 8.81 -10.05
CA LYS A 49 10.70 9.01 -11.16
C LYS A 49 9.26 9.08 -10.62
N PHE A 50 8.36 9.61 -11.45
CA PHE A 50 6.93 9.45 -11.25
C PHE A 50 6.42 8.17 -11.92
N TYR A 51 5.62 7.41 -11.17
CA TYR A 51 4.83 6.31 -11.70
C TYR A 51 3.41 6.78 -11.96
N MET A 52 2.94 6.57 -13.19
CA MET A 52 1.56 6.81 -13.59
C MET A 52 1.02 5.54 -14.27
N PRO A 53 -0.20 5.08 -13.94
CA PRO A 53 -0.74 3.81 -14.45
C PRO A 53 -0.78 3.69 -15.98
N TRP A 54 -0.85 4.83 -16.69
CA TRP A 54 -0.89 4.90 -18.16
C TRP A 54 0.48 5.12 -18.81
N ALA A 55 1.55 5.35 -18.04
CA ALA A 55 2.90 5.65 -18.54
C ALA A 55 3.82 4.41 -18.50
N CYS A 56 3.33 3.28 -19.02
CA CYS A 56 3.98 1.97 -18.89
C CYS A 56 5.38 1.88 -19.55
N SER A 57 5.78 2.85 -20.38
CA SER A 57 7.10 2.88 -21.04
C SER A 57 8.25 3.26 -20.11
N ASN A 58 7.97 3.89 -18.97
CA ASN A 58 9.01 4.40 -18.05
C ASN A 58 9.39 3.41 -16.95
N VAL A 59 8.67 2.29 -16.89
CA VAL A 59 8.74 1.32 -15.81
C VAL A 59 9.53 0.09 -16.30
N LYS A 60 10.58 -0.28 -15.57
CA LYS A 60 11.30 -1.52 -15.87
C LYS A 60 10.44 -2.70 -15.41
N PRO A 61 10.20 -3.71 -16.26
CA PRO A 61 9.49 -4.90 -15.83
C PRO A 61 10.26 -5.57 -14.69
N CYS A 62 9.53 -6.03 -13.68
CA CYS A 62 10.09 -6.77 -12.56
C CYS A 62 10.87 -7.99 -13.08
N PRO A 63 12.13 -8.22 -12.66
CA PRO A 63 12.94 -9.33 -13.15
C PRO A 63 12.37 -10.69 -12.77
N THR A 64 11.59 -10.76 -11.69
CA THR A 64 11.00 -12.00 -11.16
C THR A 64 9.75 -12.42 -11.93
N CYS A 65 8.81 -11.51 -12.18
CA CYS A 65 7.55 -11.82 -12.86
C CYS A 65 7.50 -11.35 -14.32
N GLY A 66 8.54 -10.69 -14.82
CA GLY A 66 8.59 -10.17 -16.19
C GLY A 66 7.56 -9.07 -16.47
N GLY A 67 7.10 -8.35 -15.45
CA GLY A 67 6.13 -7.25 -15.62
C GLY A 67 4.67 -7.62 -15.37
N CYS A 68 4.33 -8.89 -15.15
CA CYS A 68 2.92 -9.31 -15.05
C CYS A 68 2.32 -9.24 -13.63
N GLY A 69 3.12 -8.91 -12.61
CA GLY A 69 2.66 -8.80 -11.22
C GLY A 69 2.45 -10.14 -10.50
N GLU A 70 2.37 -11.26 -11.22
CA GLU A 70 2.12 -12.58 -10.62
C GLU A 70 3.19 -13.61 -10.98
N VAL A 71 3.48 -14.54 -10.07
CA VAL A 71 4.37 -15.68 -10.29
C VAL A 71 3.63 -16.99 -10.05
N ASP A 72 4.14 -18.08 -10.61
CA ASP A 72 3.60 -19.40 -10.31
C ASP A 72 3.73 -19.71 -8.81
N SER A 73 2.70 -20.32 -8.25
CA SER A 73 2.72 -20.77 -6.85
C SER A 73 3.90 -21.70 -6.61
N PRO A 74 4.57 -21.65 -5.44
CA PRO A 74 5.60 -22.60 -5.06
C PRO A 74 5.13 -24.06 -5.17
N LEU A 75 3.81 -24.30 -5.01
CA LEU A 75 3.21 -25.62 -5.16
C LEU A 75 3.17 -26.12 -6.61
N ALA A 76 3.32 -25.24 -7.61
CA ALA A 76 3.38 -25.62 -9.02
C ALA A 76 4.60 -26.51 -9.34
N GLY A 77 5.66 -26.45 -8.53
CA GLY A 77 6.80 -27.37 -8.63
C GLY A 77 6.49 -28.78 -8.09
N CYS A 78 5.50 -28.92 -7.22
CA CYS A 78 5.08 -30.19 -6.61
C CYS A 78 3.86 -30.81 -7.27
N LEU A 79 3.00 -29.99 -7.87
CA LEU A 79 1.76 -30.38 -8.54
C LEU A 79 1.70 -29.73 -9.92
N PRO A 80 1.40 -30.49 -10.99
CA PRO A 80 1.24 -29.89 -12.30
C PRO A 80 0.08 -28.86 -12.29
N GLY A 81 0.24 -27.76 -13.02
CA GLY A 81 -0.70 -26.63 -13.04
C GLY A 81 -2.19 -27.01 -13.16
N PRO A 82 -2.59 -27.93 -14.05
CA PRO A 82 -3.98 -28.39 -14.15
C PRO A 82 -4.51 -29.03 -12.86
N SER A 83 -3.68 -29.75 -12.12
CA SER A 83 -4.06 -30.35 -10.84
C SER A 83 -4.24 -29.29 -9.75
N LEU A 84 -3.35 -28.29 -9.71
CA LEU A 84 -3.46 -27.19 -8.75
C LEU A 84 -4.71 -26.33 -9.03
N GLN A 85 -5.02 -26.05 -10.30
CA GLN A 85 -6.26 -25.38 -10.70
C GLN A 85 -7.52 -26.13 -10.25
N VAL A 86 -7.55 -27.45 -10.43
CA VAL A 86 -8.68 -28.28 -9.98
C VAL A 86 -8.84 -28.25 -8.46
N LEU A 87 -7.73 -28.31 -7.70
CA LEU A 87 -7.77 -28.24 -6.24
C LEU A 87 -8.21 -26.85 -5.74
N HIS A 88 -7.69 -25.78 -6.36
CA HIS A 88 -8.12 -24.42 -6.07
C HIS A 88 -9.62 -24.24 -6.30
N HIS A 89 -10.13 -24.71 -7.43
CA HIS A 89 -11.56 -24.64 -7.74
C HIS A 89 -12.41 -25.39 -6.69
N LYS A 90 -12.01 -26.60 -6.31
CA LYS A 90 -12.70 -27.35 -5.25
C LYS A 90 -12.66 -26.65 -3.89
N ALA A 91 -11.54 -26.01 -3.55
CA ALA A 91 -11.44 -25.25 -2.32
C ALA A 91 -12.39 -24.04 -2.33
N GLN A 92 -12.51 -23.34 -3.47
CA GLN A 92 -13.47 -22.26 -3.65
C GLN A 92 -14.92 -22.74 -3.54
N GLU A 93 -15.25 -23.91 -4.09
CA GLU A 93 -16.58 -24.51 -3.94
C GLU A 93 -16.91 -24.80 -2.46
N VAL A 94 -15.97 -25.37 -1.71
CA VAL A 94 -16.14 -25.64 -0.27
C VAL A 94 -16.32 -24.35 0.51
N ASP A 95 -15.48 -23.34 0.25
CA ASP A 95 -15.57 -22.03 0.90
C ASP A 95 -16.93 -21.36 0.65
N TRP A 96 -17.38 -21.35 -0.61
CA TRP A 96 -18.69 -20.83 -0.99
C TRP A 96 -19.84 -21.59 -0.30
N MET A 97 -19.74 -22.92 -0.21
CA MET A 97 -20.73 -23.75 0.47
C MET A 97 -20.82 -23.42 1.96
N LEU A 98 -19.67 -23.28 2.65
CA LEU A 98 -19.62 -22.93 4.05
C LEU A 98 -20.20 -21.54 4.32
N HIS A 99 -19.81 -20.54 3.52
CA HIS A 99 -20.38 -19.19 3.57
C HIS A 99 -21.91 -19.22 3.39
N SER A 100 -22.38 -19.96 2.39
CA SER A 100 -23.82 -20.10 2.11
C SER A 100 -24.58 -20.77 3.26
N LEU A 101 -24.01 -21.80 3.89
CA LEU A 101 -24.60 -22.44 5.06
C LEU A 101 -24.59 -21.51 6.28
N ALA A 102 -23.50 -20.79 6.52
CA ALA A 102 -23.40 -19.82 7.60
C ALA A 102 -24.49 -18.74 7.48
N ILE A 103 -24.64 -18.15 6.30
CA ILE A 103 -25.71 -17.16 6.03
C ILE A 103 -27.10 -17.78 6.25
N ARG A 104 -27.31 -19.01 5.79
CA ARG A 104 -28.60 -19.69 5.93
C ARG A 104 -28.98 -19.97 7.39
N PHE A 105 -28.02 -20.34 8.25
CA PHE A 105 -28.28 -20.70 9.63
C PHE A 105 -28.22 -19.52 10.60
N TYR A 106 -27.36 -18.53 10.33
CA TYR A 106 -27.06 -17.43 11.26
C TYR A 106 -27.44 -16.04 10.72
N GLY A 107 -27.97 -15.95 9.49
CA GLY A 107 -28.27 -14.68 8.84
C GLY A 107 -27.04 -14.04 8.18
N ALA A 108 -27.24 -12.90 7.51
CA ALA A 108 -26.14 -12.16 6.89
C ALA A 108 -25.11 -11.72 7.93
N ALA A 109 -23.82 -11.67 7.56
CA ALA A 109 -22.73 -11.27 8.44
C ALA A 109 -22.92 -9.86 9.06
N CYS A 110 -23.75 -9.02 8.43
CA CYS A 110 -24.07 -7.66 8.87
C CYS A 110 -25.20 -7.62 9.93
N GLU A 111 -25.98 -8.70 10.05
CA GLU A 111 -27.21 -8.75 10.86
C GLU A 111 -27.15 -9.79 11.99
N GLY A 112 -26.19 -10.74 11.94
CA GLY A 112 -26.03 -11.81 12.91
C GLY A 112 -24.61 -11.93 13.46
N GLN A 113 -24.50 -12.12 14.78
CA GLN A 113 -23.23 -12.50 15.41
C GLN A 113 -22.99 -13.99 15.15
N TRP A 114 -22.21 -14.29 14.12
CA TRP A 114 -21.84 -15.67 13.81
C TRP A 114 -21.03 -16.27 14.97
N PRO A 115 -21.23 -17.54 15.33
CA PRO A 115 -20.41 -18.18 16.34
C PRO A 115 -18.92 -18.25 15.94
N ASP A 116 -18.02 -18.18 16.92
CA ASP A 116 -16.56 -18.19 16.69
C ASP A 116 -16.08 -19.39 15.84
N HIS A 117 -16.67 -20.57 16.06
CA HIS A 117 -16.28 -21.77 15.29
C HIS A 117 -16.57 -21.63 13.78
N VAL A 118 -17.56 -20.83 13.39
CA VAL A 118 -17.85 -20.52 11.99
C VAL A 118 -16.76 -19.61 11.42
N HIS A 119 -16.37 -18.57 12.15
CA HIS A 119 -15.27 -17.69 11.75
C HIS A 119 -13.95 -18.44 11.62
N VAL A 120 -13.66 -19.38 12.52
CA VAL A 120 -12.46 -20.23 12.43
C VAL A 120 -12.53 -21.10 11.18
N ALA A 121 -13.64 -21.79 10.94
CA ALA A 121 -13.79 -22.66 9.77
C ALA A 121 -13.64 -21.89 8.44
N LEU A 122 -14.24 -20.70 8.33
CA LEU A 122 -14.11 -19.86 7.14
C LEU A 122 -12.68 -19.36 6.93
N ARG A 123 -12.00 -18.94 8.00
CA ARG A 123 -10.59 -18.54 7.93
C ARG A 123 -9.69 -19.68 7.45
N GLU A 124 -9.95 -20.90 7.91
CA GLU A 124 -9.22 -22.09 7.48
C GLU A 124 -9.45 -22.38 5.99
N THR A 125 -10.68 -22.24 5.49
CA THR A 125 -10.97 -22.44 4.06
C THR A 125 -10.41 -21.33 3.19
N GLU A 126 -10.53 -20.07 3.60
CA GLU A 126 -9.89 -18.93 2.93
C GLU A 126 -8.38 -19.12 2.83
N SER A 127 -7.74 -19.55 3.92
CA SER A 127 -6.30 -19.86 3.95
C SER A 127 -5.95 -20.99 2.98
N ALA A 128 -6.77 -22.05 2.93
CA ALA A 128 -6.57 -23.16 2.00
C ALA A 128 -6.72 -22.73 0.53
N VAL A 129 -7.73 -21.90 0.23
CA VAL A 129 -7.94 -21.31 -1.10
C VAL A 129 -6.74 -20.47 -1.50
N ALA A 130 -6.27 -19.59 -0.62
CA ALA A 130 -5.12 -18.72 -0.88
C ALA A 130 -3.84 -19.52 -1.20
N VAL A 131 -3.55 -20.58 -0.43
CA VAL A 131 -2.38 -21.45 -0.64
C VAL A 131 -2.47 -22.21 -1.96
N LEU A 132 -3.65 -22.67 -2.35
CA LEU A 132 -3.88 -23.44 -3.57
C LEU A 132 -3.95 -22.58 -4.84
N LYS A 133 -3.93 -21.24 -4.71
CA LYS A 133 -3.98 -20.33 -5.86
C LYS A 133 -2.84 -20.67 -6.83
N PRO A 134 -3.11 -20.93 -8.12
CA PRO A 134 -2.08 -21.39 -9.05
C PRO A 134 -1.03 -20.33 -9.36
N ARG A 135 -1.44 -19.06 -9.32
CA ARG A 135 -0.56 -17.89 -9.43
C ARG A 135 -0.73 -17.03 -8.19
N ILE A 136 0.37 -16.59 -7.62
CA ILE A 136 0.41 -15.73 -6.45
C ILE A 136 0.93 -14.35 -6.83
N THR A 137 0.60 -13.35 -6.02
CA THR A 137 1.18 -12.02 -6.11
C THR A 137 2.70 -12.13 -6.05
N CYS A 138 3.40 -11.45 -6.96
CA CYS A 138 4.85 -11.50 -7.03
C CYS A 138 5.45 -10.88 -5.76
N PRO A 139 6.23 -11.62 -4.95
CA PRO A 139 6.74 -11.10 -3.68
C PRO A 139 7.80 -10.00 -3.85
N ALA A 140 8.35 -9.80 -5.05
CA ALA A 140 9.36 -8.78 -5.33
C ALA A 140 8.76 -7.41 -5.70
N CYS A 141 7.56 -7.40 -6.30
CA CYS A 141 6.93 -6.16 -6.77
C CYS A 141 5.49 -5.99 -6.26
N ASP A 142 5.08 -6.84 -5.32
CA ASP A 142 3.75 -6.91 -4.72
C ASP A 142 2.57 -6.77 -5.70
N GLY A 143 2.70 -7.35 -6.90
CA GLY A 143 1.62 -7.31 -7.89
C GLY A 143 1.66 -6.14 -8.87
N CYS A 144 2.42 -5.07 -8.60
CA CYS A 144 2.45 -3.90 -9.50
C CYS A 144 3.22 -4.17 -10.81
N GLY A 145 4.00 -5.26 -10.87
CA GLY A 145 4.78 -5.64 -12.05
C GLY A 145 6.14 -4.93 -12.17
N SER A 146 6.50 -4.06 -11.23
CA SER A 146 7.78 -3.36 -11.21
C SER A 146 8.33 -3.22 -9.79
N GLU A 147 9.50 -3.77 -9.54
CA GLU A 147 10.14 -3.66 -8.23
C GLU A 147 10.44 -2.20 -7.85
N GLU A 148 10.90 -1.38 -8.80
CA GLU A 148 11.15 0.05 -8.56
C GLU A 148 9.85 0.80 -8.22
N ALA A 149 8.71 0.44 -8.84
CA ALA A 149 7.44 1.10 -8.56
C ALA A 149 6.88 0.73 -7.19
N ASN A 150 7.00 -0.55 -6.82
CA ASN A 150 6.64 -1.04 -5.50
C ASN A 150 7.46 -0.35 -4.39
N LEU A 151 8.77 -0.16 -4.61
CA LEU A 151 9.62 0.53 -3.62
C LEU A 151 9.25 2.00 -3.45
N ASP A 152 8.85 2.68 -4.51
CA ASP A 152 8.40 4.07 -4.43
C ASP A 152 7.04 4.22 -3.73
N GLU A 153 6.14 3.24 -3.90
CA GLU A 153 4.87 3.17 -3.19
C GLU A 153 5.08 2.95 -1.69
N LEU A 154 5.91 1.96 -1.33
CA LEU A 154 6.30 1.73 0.07
C LEU A 154 7.01 2.94 0.69
N TRP A 155 7.82 3.66 -0.09
CA TRP A 155 8.46 4.89 0.37
C TRP A 155 7.43 5.98 0.68
N HIS A 156 6.41 6.16 -0.18
CA HIS A 156 5.34 7.15 0.05
C HIS A 156 4.52 6.80 1.29
N GLU A 157 4.09 5.54 1.41
CA GLU A 157 3.32 5.08 2.57
C GLU A 157 4.08 5.31 3.88
N GLN A 158 5.38 4.99 3.91
CA GLN A 158 6.22 5.22 5.08
C GLN A 158 6.45 6.71 5.33
N ALA A 159 6.67 7.52 4.28
CA ALA A 159 6.89 8.96 4.41
C ALA A 159 5.66 9.65 5.01
N GLU A 160 4.46 9.31 4.52
CA GLU A 160 3.20 9.82 5.06
C GLU A 160 3.01 9.39 6.51
N SER A 161 3.23 8.10 6.83
CA SER A 161 3.11 7.60 8.20
C SER A 161 4.10 8.27 9.16
N GLU A 162 5.35 8.48 8.74
CA GLU A 162 6.37 9.17 9.53
C GLU A 162 5.99 10.63 9.81
N LEU A 163 5.54 11.37 8.78
CA LEU A 163 5.13 12.77 8.92
C LEU A 163 3.86 12.92 9.78
N GLU A 164 2.92 11.97 9.66
CA GLU A 164 1.70 11.95 10.47
C GLU A 164 2.04 11.92 11.98
N THR A 165 3.13 11.25 12.38
CA THR A 165 3.56 11.21 13.80
C THR A 165 3.92 12.58 14.39
N ILE A 166 4.31 13.54 13.54
CA ILE A 166 4.61 14.92 13.94
C ILE A 166 3.47 15.89 13.56
N GLY A 167 2.32 15.38 13.12
CA GLY A 167 1.17 16.17 12.68
C GLY A 167 1.37 16.87 11.34
N ALA A 168 2.32 16.39 10.53
CA ALA A 168 2.60 16.90 9.20
C ALA A 168 2.05 15.97 8.12
N CYS A 169 1.87 16.50 6.90
CA CYS A 169 1.57 15.73 5.70
C CYS A 169 2.58 16.03 4.59
N LEU A 170 2.65 15.14 3.60
CA LEU A 170 3.49 15.33 2.43
C LEU A 170 2.72 16.09 1.34
N GLN A 171 3.30 17.14 0.77
CA GLN A 171 2.67 17.95 -0.27
C GLN A 171 3.64 18.27 -1.40
N SER A 172 3.13 18.28 -2.64
CA SER A 172 3.89 18.71 -3.82
C SER A 172 3.92 20.24 -3.94
N GLY A 173 5.05 20.77 -4.43
CA GLY A 173 5.25 22.19 -4.67
C GLY A 173 4.35 22.77 -5.76
N GLU A 174 3.95 24.03 -5.60
CA GLU A 174 3.14 24.76 -6.58
C GLU A 174 3.93 25.08 -7.87
N GLY A 175 5.21 25.45 -7.72
CA GLY A 175 6.06 25.84 -8.84
C GLY A 175 6.60 24.65 -9.63
N ASP A 176 7.21 23.70 -8.92
CA ASP A 176 7.64 22.43 -9.49
C ASP A 176 6.89 21.28 -8.79
N PRO A 177 6.03 20.52 -9.49
CA PRO A 177 5.33 19.38 -8.89
C PRO A 177 6.28 18.27 -8.44
N CYS A 178 7.55 18.35 -8.83
CA CYS A 178 8.60 17.43 -8.39
C CYS A 178 9.17 17.82 -7.03
N ASP A 179 8.92 19.02 -6.52
CA ASP A 179 9.35 19.43 -5.18
C ASP A 179 8.38 18.87 -4.13
N LEU A 180 8.94 18.29 -3.06
CA LEU A 180 8.19 17.76 -1.93
C LEU A 180 8.43 18.59 -0.68
N PHE A 181 7.34 18.85 0.05
CA PHE A 181 7.32 19.61 1.29
C PHE A 181 6.65 18.80 2.39
N ALA A 182 7.14 18.94 3.62
CA ALA A 182 6.39 18.58 4.81
C ALA A 182 5.55 19.80 5.22
N VAL A 183 4.26 19.62 5.46
CA VAL A 183 3.32 20.70 5.73
C VAL A 183 2.51 20.41 6.98
N VAL A 184 2.33 21.42 7.83
CA VAL A 184 1.47 21.37 9.02
C VAL A 184 0.44 22.49 8.91
N SER A 185 -0.84 22.16 9.09
CA SER A 185 -1.90 23.16 9.19
C SER A 185 -1.80 23.92 10.52
N VAL A 186 -1.87 25.24 10.45
CA VAL A 186 -1.96 26.10 11.63
C VAL A 186 -3.44 26.37 11.86
N ASP A 187 -4.01 25.71 12.86
CA ASP A 187 -5.34 26.06 13.34
C ASP A 187 -5.26 27.50 13.88
N SER A 188 -5.95 28.42 13.22
CA SER A 188 -6.21 29.73 13.81
C SER A 188 -7.07 29.48 15.04
N GLU A 189 -6.52 29.69 16.24
CA GLU A 189 -7.30 29.71 17.48
C GLU A 189 -8.46 30.68 17.26
N GLU A 190 -9.67 30.16 17.10
CA GLU A 190 -10.90 30.95 17.17
C GLU A 190 -10.98 31.52 18.60
N GLU A 191 -10.60 32.78 18.79
CA GLU A 191 -10.87 33.56 20.01
C GLU A 191 -12.37 33.80 20.22
#